data_AF-A0A2V9ICU6-F1
#
_entry.id   AF-A0A2V9ICU6-F1
#
_cell.length_a   1.000
_cell.length_b   1.000
_cell.length_c   1.000
_cell.angle_alpha   90.00
_cell.angle_beta   90.00
_cell.angle_gamma   90.00
#
_symmetry.space_group_name_H-M   'P 1'
#
loop_
_entity.id
_entity.type
_entity.pdbx_description
1 polymer ?
#
loop_
_entity_poly.entity_id
_entity_poly.type
_entity_poly.pdbx_seq_one_letter_code
_entity_poly.pdbx_strand_id
1 'polypeptide(L)'
;MRVFGFALFGGFAVNFLRLFDLLHLPRGQRPETVRDWLYVTQFLVLPILGGGLAYAYQASGTSLSPILAVNIGASAPAILKSFASVVPHIGPAE
;
A
#
# COMPACT_ATOMS: atom_id res chain seq x y z
N MET A 1 -14.98 1.68 -11.78
CA MET A 1 -14.12 2.89 -11.91
C MET A 1 -14.11 3.77 -10.66
N ARG A 2 -15.26 4.22 -10.11
CA ARG A 2 -15.29 5.15 -8.95
C ARG A 2 -14.65 4.58 -7.67
N VAL A 3 -14.97 3.33 -7.32
CA VAL A 3 -14.45 2.65 -6.12
C VAL A 3 -12.92 2.53 -6.15
N PHE A 4 -12.36 2.18 -7.30
CA PHE A 4 -10.92 2.09 -7.50
C PHE A 4 -10.22 3.42 -7.18
N GLY A 5 -10.77 4.56 -7.61
CA GLY A 5 -10.21 5.88 -7.31
C GLY A 5 -10.22 6.23 -5.82
N PHE A 6 -11.29 5.90 -5.10
CA PHE A 6 -11.35 6.09 -3.64
C PHE A 6 -10.36 5.20 -2.90
N ALA A 7 -10.17 3.96 -3.36
CA ALA A 7 -9.17 3.06 -2.79
C ALA A 7 -7.73 3.50 -3.11
N LEU A 8 -7.45 3.95 -4.33
CA LEU A 8 -6.17 4.59 -4.65
C LEU A 8 -5.89 5.76 -3.72
N PHE A 9 -6.87 6.63 -3.49
CA PHE A 9 -6.74 7.76 -2.58
C PHE A 9 -6.36 7.31 -1.16
N GLY A 10 -7.04 6.31 -0.61
CA GLY A 10 -6.69 5.74 0.71
C GLY A 10 -5.27 5.19 0.75
N GLY A 11 -4.85 4.46 -0.29
CA GLY A 11 -3.49 3.91 -0.38
C GLY A 11 -2.42 5.00 -0.53
N PHE A 12 -2.69 6.04 -1.33
CA PHE A 12 -1.80 7.18 -1.48
C PHE A 12 -1.70 8.01 -0.19
N ALA A 13 -2.80 8.22 0.53
CA ALA A 13 -2.81 8.97 1.78
C ALA A 13 -1.86 8.37 2.83
N VAL A 14 -1.87 7.04 2.98
CA VAL A 14 -0.94 6.35 3.90
C VAL A 14 0.51 6.49 3.46
N ASN A 15 0.79 6.39 2.16
CA ASN A 15 2.15 6.58 1.65
C ASN A 15 2.62 8.04 1.81
N PHE A 16 1.73 9.01 1.62
CA PHE A 16 2.04 10.42 1.85
C PHE A 16 2.33 10.72 3.32
N LEU A 17 1.57 10.14 4.26
CA LEU A 17 1.85 10.23 5.69
C LEU A 17 3.22 9.65 6.04
N ARG A 18 3.58 8.47 5.49
CA ARG A 18 4.93 7.91 5.68
C ARG A 18 6.02 8.82 5.14
N LEU A 19 5.82 9.42 3.97
CA LEU A 19 6.76 10.39 3.41
C LEU A 19 6.88 11.62 4.30
N PHE A 20 5.75 12.11 4.83
CA PHE A 20 5.71 13.22 5.78
C PHE A 20 6.49 12.90 7.06
N ASP A 21 6.37 11.70 7.61
CA ASP A 21 7.16 11.26 8.77
C ASP A 21 8.67 11.24 8.46
N LEU A 22 9.05 10.78 7.25
CA LEU A 22 10.45 10.80 6.81
C LEU A 22 11.02 12.22 6.68
N LEU A 23 10.19 13.22 6.36
CA LEU A 23 10.61 14.63 6.31
C LEU A 23 10.96 15.19 7.70
N HIS A 24 10.44 14.61 8.78
CA HIS A 24 10.73 15.04 10.15
C HIS A 24 12.04 14.45 10.70
N LEU A 25 12.62 13.44 10.05
CA LEU A 25 13.91 12.87 10.45
C LEU A 25 15.07 13.85 10.16
N PRO A 26 16.11 13.90 11.01
CA PRO A 26 17.36 14.61 10.72
C PRO A 26 17.98 14.11 9.41
N ARG A 27 18.57 14.99 8.59
CA ARG A 27 19.07 14.64 7.25
C ARG A 27 20.01 13.43 7.21
N GLY A 28 20.83 13.22 8.24
CA GLY A 28 21.74 12.06 8.35
C GLY A 28 21.07 10.75 8.76
N GLN A 29 19.83 10.77 9.22
CA GLN A 29 19.01 9.59 9.55
C GLN A 29 17.93 9.32 8.50
N ARG A 30 17.79 10.21 7.51
CA ARG A 30 16.89 9.97 6.38
C ARG A 30 17.49 8.86 5.53
N PRO A 31 16.75 7.76 5.30
CA PRO A 31 17.16 6.77 4.33
C PRO A 31 17.39 7.44 2.96
N GLU A 32 18.49 7.12 2.25
CA GLU A 32 18.74 7.64 0.89
C GLU A 32 17.62 7.30 -0.12
N THR A 33 16.74 6.39 0.29
CA THR A 33 15.56 5.88 -0.42
C THR A 33 14.71 6.94 -1.08
N VAL A 34 14.64 8.20 -0.61
CA VAL A 34 13.80 9.23 -1.25
C VAL A 34 14.23 9.52 -2.70
N ARG A 35 15.49 9.26 -3.06
CA ARG A 35 16.02 9.37 -4.43
C ARG A 35 16.11 8.02 -5.17
N ASP A 36 15.77 6.93 -4.48
CA ASP A 36 15.85 5.58 -5.01
C ASP A 36 14.62 5.27 -5.87
N TRP A 37 14.86 4.74 -7.06
CA TRP A 37 13.81 4.25 -7.94
C TRP A 37 12.93 3.22 -7.24
N LEU A 38 13.50 2.39 -6.37
CA LEU A 38 12.76 1.37 -5.62
C LEU A 38 11.72 1.99 -4.68
N TYR A 39 12.02 3.14 -4.08
CA TYR A 39 11.07 3.88 -3.23
C TYR A 39 9.90 4.44 -4.03
N VAL A 40 10.20 5.09 -5.16
CA VAL A 40 9.17 5.61 -6.07
C VAL A 40 8.26 4.49 -6.56
N THR A 41 8.88 3.35 -6.93
CA THR A 41 8.15 2.16 -7.37
C THR A 41 7.23 1.66 -6.25
N GLN A 42 7.73 1.49 -5.03
CA GLN A 42 6.90 1.06 -3.90
C GLN A 42 5.78 2.07 -3.58
N PHE A 43 6.07 3.38 -3.66
CA PHE A 43 5.11 4.45 -3.40
C PHE A 43 3.95 4.46 -4.40
N LEU A 44 4.18 4.07 -5.65
CA LEU A 44 3.14 3.95 -6.68
C LEU A 44 2.45 2.59 -6.70
N VAL A 45 3.20 1.51 -6.50
CA VAL A 45 2.67 0.14 -6.57
C VAL A 45 1.74 -0.16 -5.41
N LEU A 46 2.07 0.26 -4.18
CA LEU A 46 1.24 -0.06 -3.00
C LEU A 46 -0.18 0.53 -3.08
N PRO A 47 -0.40 1.80 -3.48
CA PRO A 47 -1.74 2.32 -3.74
C PRO A 47 -2.47 1.56 -4.84
N ILE A 48 -1.79 1.23 -5.94
CA ILE A 48 -2.38 0.46 -7.06
C ILE A 48 -2.87 -0.90 -6.56
N LEU A 49 -2.10 -1.58 -5.72
CA LEU A 49 -2.50 -2.84 -5.08
C LEU A 49 -3.75 -2.65 -4.19
N GLY A 50 -3.86 -1.54 -3.46
CA GLY A 50 -5.06 -1.20 -2.70
C GLY A 50 -6.29 -0.95 -3.57
N GLY A 51 -6.11 -0.26 -4.69
CA GLY A 51 -7.14 -0.11 -5.71
C GLY A 51 -7.58 -1.46 -6.28
N GLY A 52 -6.62 -2.32 -6.62
CA GLY A 52 -6.86 -3.68 -7.11
C GLY A 52 -7.63 -4.54 -6.12
N LEU A 53 -7.29 -4.46 -4.82
CA LEU A 53 -8.02 -5.19 -3.77
C LEU A 53 -9.47 -4.71 -3.67
N ALA A 54 -9.72 -3.40 -3.64
CA ALA A 54 -11.08 -2.87 -3.62
C ALA A 54 -11.87 -3.25 -4.88
N TYR A 55 -11.20 -3.32 -6.03
CA TYR A 55 -11.80 -3.81 -7.27
C TYR A 55 -12.19 -5.29 -7.17
N ALA A 56 -11.34 -6.14 -6.57
CA ALA A 56 -11.66 -7.55 -6.35
C ALA A 56 -12.89 -7.75 -5.44
N TYR A 57 -13.02 -6.95 -4.38
CA TYR A 57 -14.23 -6.94 -3.54
C TYR A 57 -15.49 -6.57 -4.35
N GLN A 58 -15.41 -5.50 -5.15
CA GLN A 58 -16.52 -5.08 -6.01
C GLN A 58 -16.87 -6.16 -7.06
N ALA A 59 -15.87 -6.76 -7.70
CA ALA A 59 -16.05 -7.85 -8.66
C ALA A 59 -16.67 -9.10 -8.02
N SER A 60 -16.44 -9.30 -6.72
CA SER A 60 -17.06 -10.37 -5.91
C SER A 60 -18.49 -10.05 -5.46
N GLY A 61 -19.13 -9.01 -6.02
CA GLY A 61 -20.49 -8.61 -5.69
C GLY A 61 -20.64 -7.77 -4.42
N THR A 62 -19.53 -7.34 -3.79
CA THR A 62 -19.59 -6.50 -2.59
C THR A 62 -19.96 -5.07 -2.96
N SER A 63 -21.03 -4.54 -2.37
CA SER A 63 -21.37 -3.12 -2.47
C SER A 63 -20.44 -2.30 -1.59
N LEU A 64 -19.48 -1.61 -2.22
CA LEU A 64 -18.53 -0.76 -1.52
C LEU A 64 -18.98 0.70 -1.55
N SER A 65 -19.22 1.26 -0.36
CA SER A 65 -19.36 2.71 -0.22
C SER A 65 -18.00 3.39 -0.48
N PRO A 66 -17.98 4.68 -0.87
CA PRO A 66 -16.74 5.42 -1.07
C PRO A 66 -15.81 5.38 0.14
N ILE A 67 -16.35 5.52 1.35
CA ILE A 67 -15.55 5.51 2.58
C ILE A 67 -14.99 4.11 2.90
N LEU A 68 -15.74 3.05 2.60
CA LEU A 68 -15.23 1.67 2.67
C LEU A 68 -14.08 1.46 1.70
N ALA A 69 -14.19 1.96 0.48
CA ALA A 69 -13.12 1.85 -0.52
C ALA A 69 -11.83 2.55 -0.06
N VAL A 70 -11.92 3.73 0.55
CA VAL A 70 -10.77 4.42 1.16
C VAL A 70 -10.13 3.56 2.25
N ASN A 71 -10.92 3.00 3.17
CA ASN A 71 -10.42 2.15 4.25
C ASN A 71 -9.73 0.88 3.72
N ILE A 72 -10.29 0.24 2.68
CA ILE A 72 -9.67 -0.90 2.00
C ILE A 72 -8.33 -0.48 1.39
N GLY A 73 -8.30 0.62 0.64
CA GLY A 73 -7.09 1.13 0.03
C GLY A 73 -5.96 1.46 1.02
N ALA A 74 -6.31 2.08 2.15
CA ALA A 74 -5.36 2.44 3.21
C ALA A 74 -4.79 1.22 3.93
N SER A 75 -5.63 0.19 4.16
CA SER A 75 -5.23 -1.03 4.89
C SER A 75 -4.57 -2.09 3.99
N ALA A 76 -4.81 -2.06 2.68
CA ALA A 76 -4.32 -3.08 1.74
C ALA A 76 -2.81 -3.34 1.82
N PRO A 77 -1.91 -2.35 1.87
CA PRO A 77 -0.48 -2.61 1.99
C PRO A 77 -0.10 -3.40 3.25
N ALA A 78 -0.79 -3.15 4.37
CA ALA A 78 -0.55 -3.87 5.62
C ALA A 78 -1.07 -5.30 5.52
N ILE A 79 -2.28 -5.50 5.00
CA ILE A 79 -2.87 -6.82 4.79
C ILE A 79 -1.99 -7.68 3.86
N LEU A 80 -1.56 -7.12 2.73
CA LEU A 80 -0.70 -7.83 1.78
C LEU A 80 0.67 -8.19 2.37
N LYS A 81 1.27 -7.30 3.18
CA LYS A 81 2.50 -7.60 3.91
C LYS A 81 2.30 -8.74 4.91
N SER A 82 1.19 -8.73 5.65
CA SER A 82 0.85 -9.80 6.58
C SER A 82 0.71 -11.14 5.85
N PHE A 83 0.05 -11.18 4.69
CA PHE A 83 -0.02 -12.40 3.88
C PHE A 83 1.36 -12.87 3.39
N ALA A 84 2.19 -11.95 2.90
CA ALA A 84 3.55 -12.28 2.47
C ALA A 84 4.40 -12.84 3.62
N SER A 85 4.22 -12.35 4.86
CA SER A 85 4.97 -12.85 6.03
C SER A 85 4.63 -14.27 6.46
N VAL A 86 3.49 -14.82 6.02
CA VAL A 86 3.05 -16.18 6.35
C VAL A 86 3.59 -17.20 5.35
N VAL A 87 4.14 -16.77 4.21
CA VAL A 87 4.78 -17.67 3.24
C VAL A 87 6.02 -18.30 3.89
N PRO A 88 6.10 -19.64 4.04
CA PRO A 88 7.23 -20.29 4.67
C PRO A 88 8.53 -19.94 3.94
N HIS A 89 9.56 -19.53 4.68
CA HIS A 89 10.90 -19.48 4.14
C HIS A 89 11.37 -20.92 3.89
N ILE A 90 11.34 -21.36 2.63
CA ILE A 90 12.02 -22.58 2.22
C ILE A 90 13.52 -22.24 2.22
N GLY A 91 14.17 -22.43 3.37
CA GLY A 91 15.63 -22.41 3.48
C GLY A 91 16.23 -23.54 2.66
N PRO A 92 17.50 -23.45 2.22
CA PRO A 92 18.14 -24.54 1.50
C PRO A 92 18.10 -25.81 2.37
N ALA A 93 17.74 -26.95 1.76
CA ALA A 93 17.81 -28.23 2.44
C ALA A 93 19.25 -28.48 2.89
N GLU A 94 19.48 -28.49 4.20
CA GLU A 94 20.73 -28.98 4.79
C GLU A 94 20.88 -30.48 4.60
#